data_AF-A0A1V6IMG0-F1
#
_entry.id   AF-A0A1V6IMG0-F1
#
_cell.length_a   1.000
_cell.length_b   1.000
_cell.length_c   1.000
_cell.angle_alpha   90.00
_cell.angle_beta   90.00
_cell.angle_gamma   90.00
#
_symmetry.space_group_name_H-M   'P 1'
#
loop_
_entity.id
_entity.type
_entity.pdbx_description
1 polymer ?
#
loop_
_entity_poly.entity_id
_entity_poly.type
_entity_poly.pdbx_seq_one_letter_code
_entity_poly.pdbx_strand_id
1 'polypeptide(L)'
;MDKINFGKILIIISILGLIFSISMSSLVLINLNDAYEKSVPIFDKIGIIKTHIDTFDGNLEEFSHYLKDVNTKEYMQRLSNMKSLINTLNSFGFGSLVTGINEDISRFEDVLKNLEKLKLNLDSARNDFSEIKSSFIEYDVIKTNIIGFVKIFRLYVLGMMIYSITLNGLLLYVGYYFFLKSKE
;
A
#
# COMPACT_ATOMS: atom_id res chain seq x y z
N MET A 1 -31.71 28.33 46.31
CA MET A 1 -31.59 29.17 45.08
C MET A 1 -32.98 29.41 44.55
N ASP A 2 -33.33 30.65 44.21
CA ASP A 2 -34.69 30.98 43.76
C ASP A 2 -34.94 30.51 42.31
N LYS A 3 -36.19 30.18 41.96
CA LYS A 3 -36.55 29.56 40.67
C LYS A 3 -36.12 30.41 39.47
N ILE A 4 -36.20 31.73 39.61
CA ILE A 4 -35.76 32.70 38.60
C ILE A 4 -34.24 32.61 38.38
N ASN A 5 -33.45 32.53 39.46
CA ASN A 5 -31.99 32.42 39.35
C ASN A 5 -31.57 31.06 38.77
N PHE A 6 -32.28 29.98 39.12
CA PHE A 6 -32.08 28.68 38.51
C PHE A 6 -32.39 28.67 37.01
N GLY A 7 -33.51 29.27 36.58
CA GLY A 7 -33.86 29.41 35.16
C GLY A 7 -32.83 30.21 34.36
N LYS A 8 -32.34 31.34 34.90
CA LYS A 8 -31.24 32.12 34.29
C LYS A 8 -29.96 31.31 34.11
N ILE A 9 -29.57 30.56 35.13
CA ILE A 9 -28.36 29.72 35.09
C ILE A 9 -28.51 28.62 34.02
N LEU A 10 -29.67 27.95 33.96
CA LEU A 10 -29.93 26.94 32.93
C LEU A 10 -29.87 27.52 31.51
N ILE A 11 -30.44 28.70 31.27
CA ILE A 11 -30.37 29.38 29.97
C ILE A 11 -28.91 29.66 29.58
N ILE A 12 -28.11 30.22 30.49
CA ILE A 12 -26.70 30.55 30.25
C ILE A 12 -25.90 29.29 29.92
N ILE A 13 -26.05 28.23 30.74
CA ILE A 13 -25.34 26.96 30.53
C ILE A 13 -25.75 26.32 29.19
N SER A 14 -27.03 26.39 28.82
CA SER A 14 -27.53 25.84 27.55
C SER A 14 -26.94 26.55 26.33
N ILE A 15 -26.85 27.88 26.38
CA ILE A 15 -26.27 28.68 25.28
C ILE A 15 -24.77 28.38 25.15
N LEU A 16 -24.03 28.39 26.27
CA LEU A 16 -22.61 28.05 26.27
C LEU A 16 -22.37 26.61 25.80
N GLY A 17 -23.20 25.67 26.25
CA GLY A 17 -23.15 24.27 25.84
C GLY A 17 -23.40 24.06 24.34
N LEU A 18 -24.36 24.81 23.77
CA LEU A 18 -24.63 24.82 22.32
C LEU A 18 -23.42 25.31 21.52
N ILE A 19 -22.89 26.48 21.88
CA ILE A 19 -21.74 27.08 21.18
C ILE A 19 -20.54 26.13 21.24
N PHE A 20 -20.25 25.59 22.42
CA PHE A 20 -19.13 24.68 22.62
C PHE A 20 -19.30 23.39 21.83
N SER A 21 -20.48 22.76 21.87
CA SER A 21 -20.74 21.52 21.15
C SER A 21 -20.60 21.68 19.64
N ILE A 22 -21.22 22.72 19.07
CA ILE A 22 -21.12 23.01 17.63
C ILE A 22 -19.66 23.27 17.25
N SER A 23 -18.97 24.12 18.00
CA SER A 23 -17.57 24.49 17.71
C SER A 23 -16.63 23.28 17.74
N MET A 24 -16.75 22.42 18.75
CA MET A 24 -15.92 21.22 18.87
C MET A 24 -16.23 20.20 17.78
N SER A 25 -17.51 19.94 17.50
CA SER A 25 -17.89 19.03 16.41
C SER A 25 -17.39 19.53 15.05
N SER A 26 -17.51 20.83 14.77
CA SER A 26 -16.99 21.44 13.55
C SER A 26 -15.47 21.33 13.45
N LEU A 27 -14.73 21.61 14.52
CA LEU A 27 -13.27 21.48 14.55
C LEU A 27 -12.83 20.04 14.25
N VAL A 28 -13.48 19.05 14.88
CA VAL A 28 -13.17 17.63 14.65
C VAL A 28 -13.45 17.24 13.21
N LEU A 29 -14.58 17.66 12.63
CA LEU A 29 -14.92 17.36 11.23
C LEU A 29 -13.95 18.01 10.24
N ILE A 30 -13.52 19.26 10.48
CA ILE A 30 -12.54 19.95 9.65
C ILE A 30 -11.21 19.21 9.65
N ASN A 31 -10.68 18.90 10.83
CA ASN A 31 -9.41 18.19 10.95
C ASN A 31 -9.46 16.79 10.32
N LEU A 32 -10.58 16.09 10.50
CA LEU A 32 -10.78 14.77 9.90
C LEU A 32 -10.86 14.85 8.37
N ASN A 33 -11.50 15.88 7.82
CA ASN A 33 -11.55 16.11 6.38
C ASN A 33 -10.17 16.44 5.81
N ASP A 34 -9.44 17.35 6.44
CA ASP A 34 -8.09 17.74 6.01
C ASP A 34 -7.12 16.54 6.04
N ALA A 35 -7.15 15.75 7.10
CA ALA A 35 -6.34 14.52 7.20
C ALA A 35 -6.71 13.51 6.11
N TYR A 36 -8.01 13.32 5.84
CA TYR A 36 -8.47 12.42 4.79
C TYR A 36 -8.04 12.91 3.39
N GLU A 37 -8.23 14.20 3.10
CA GLU A 37 -7.88 14.82 1.81
C GLU A 37 -6.38 14.71 1.52
N LYS A 38 -5.53 14.92 2.53
CA LYS A 38 -4.08 14.72 2.41
C LYS A 38 -3.67 13.25 2.22
N SER A 39 -4.48 12.32 2.72
CA SER A 39 -4.18 10.88 2.65
C SER A 39 -4.59 10.25 1.31
N VAL A 40 -5.65 10.74 0.66
CA VAL A 40 -6.15 10.19 -0.62
C VAL A 40 -5.07 10.12 -1.71
N PRO A 41 -4.28 11.18 -2.00
CA PRO A 41 -3.23 11.12 -3.01
C PRO A 41 -2.15 10.09 -2.71
N ILE A 42 -1.85 9.84 -1.43
CA ILE A 42 -0.91 8.79 -1.02
C ILE A 42 -1.50 7.42 -1.38
N PHE A 43 -2.79 7.22 -1.09
CA PHE A 43 -3.44 5.96 -1.42
C PHE A 43 -3.50 5.67 -2.91
N ASP A 44 -3.67 6.71 -3.73
CA ASP A 44 -3.68 6.60 -5.19
C ASP A 44 -2.29 6.28 -5.74
N LYS A 45 -1.25 6.96 -5.24
CA LYS A 45 0.15 6.66 -5.61
C LYS A 45 0.52 5.22 -5.29
N ILE A 46 0.16 4.73 -4.10
CA ILE A 46 0.40 3.33 -3.72
C ILE A 46 -0.38 2.38 -4.63
N GLY A 47 -1.62 2.74 -5.01
CA GLY A 47 -2.40 1.97 -5.99
C GLY A 47 -1.70 1.84 -7.35
N ILE A 48 -1.14 2.93 -7.87
CA ILE A 48 -0.37 2.92 -9.13
C ILE A 48 0.85 2.02 -9.02
N ILE A 49 1.60 2.12 -7.91
CA ILE A 49 2.80 1.29 -7.66
C ILE A 49 2.40 -0.19 -7.63
N LYS A 50 1.31 -0.53 -6.93
CA LYS A 50 0.79 -1.89 -6.87
C LYS A 50 0.48 -2.44 -8.27
N THR A 51 -0.25 -1.69 -9.09
CA THR A 51 -0.56 -2.10 -10.48
C THR A 51 0.71 -2.32 -11.31
N HIS A 52 1.72 -1.47 -11.13
CA HIS A 52 3.00 -1.62 -11.83
C HIS A 52 3.73 -2.90 -11.42
N ILE A 53 3.69 -3.23 -10.13
CA ILE A 53 4.31 -4.43 -9.58
C ILE A 53 3.57 -5.70 -10.01
N ASP A 54 2.23 -5.70 -10.01
CA ASP A 54 1.44 -6.82 -10.53
C ASP A 54 1.76 -7.11 -12.01
N THR A 55 1.96 -6.05 -12.81
CA THR A 55 2.36 -6.18 -14.22
C THR A 55 3.79 -6.72 -14.35
N PHE A 56 4.71 -6.21 -13.54
CA PHE A 56 6.10 -6.63 -13.56
C PHE A 56 6.28 -8.08 -13.12
N ASP A 57 5.56 -8.52 -12.08
CA ASP A 57 5.51 -9.90 -11.59
C ASP A 57 5.07 -10.87 -12.71
N GLY A 58 4.00 -10.53 -13.44
CA GLY A 58 3.55 -11.31 -14.59
C GLY A 58 4.61 -11.41 -15.70
N ASN A 59 5.27 -10.30 -16.02
CA ASN A 59 6.36 -10.28 -17.03
C ASN A 59 7.58 -11.10 -16.57
N LEU A 60 7.93 -11.04 -15.28
CA LEU A 60 9.01 -11.85 -14.70
C LEU A 60 8.69 -13.34 -14.75
N GLU A 61 7.44 -13.73 -14.48
CA GLU A 61 7.01 -15.12 -14.57
C GLU A 61 7.10 -15.65 -16.00
N GLU A 62 6.65 -14.86 -16.99
CA GLU A 62 6.78 -15.22 -18.41
C GLU A 62 8.27 -15.36 -18.81
N PHE A 63 9.11 -14.39 -18.42
CA PHE A 63 10.54 -14.44 -18.70
C PHE A 63 11.25 -15.61 -18.00
N SER A 64 10.84 -15.96 -16.77
CA SER A 64 11.29 -17.16 -16.05
C SER A 64 11.02 -18.43 -16.84
N HIS A 65 9.82 -18.54 -17.40
CA HIS A 65 9.41 -19.70 -18.19
C HIS A 65 10.31 -19.86 -19.41
N TYR A 66 10.54 -18.80 -20.19
CA TYR A 66 11.42 -18.86 -21.36
C TYR A 66 12.85 -19.27 -21.00
N LEU A 67 13.39 -18.79 -19.87
CA LEU A 67 14.73 -19.16 -19.42
C LEU A 67 14.82 -20.61 -18.94
N LYS A 68 13.76 -21.15 -18.33
CA LYS A 68 13.73 -22.56 -17.89
C LYS A 68 13.84 -23.54 -19.06
N ASP A 69 13.29 -23.19 -20.22
CA ASP A 69 13.37 -24.03 -21.43
C ASP A 69 14.80 -24.15 -21.98
N VAL A 70 15.69 -23.21 -21.64
CA VAL A 70 17.10 -23.27 -22.05
C VAL A 70 17.87 -24.27 -21.18
N ASN A 71 18.18 -25.46 -21.72
CA ASN A 71 18.97 -26.48 -21.02
C ASN A 71 20.47 -26.16 -21.00
N THR A 72 20.86 -25.18 -20.19
CA THR A 72 22.25 -24.72 -20.01
C THR A 72 23.21 -25.86 -19.65
N LYS A 73 22.77 -26.83 -18.83
CA LYS A 73 23.58 -28.00 -18.44
C LYS A 73 23.94 -28.89 -19.62
N GLU A 74 22.97 -29.19 -20.47
CA GLU A 74 23.20 -29.99 -21.68
C GLU A 74 24.13 -29.25 -22.66
N TYR A 75 23.93 -27.95 -22.86
CA TYR A 75 24.82 -27.17 -23.72
C TYR A 75 26.25 -27.11 -23.18
N MET A 76 26.44 -27.00 -21.86
CA MET A 76 27.77 -27.06 -21.23
C MET A 76 28.44 -28.41 -21.44
N GLN A 77 27.68 -29.51 -21.35
CA GLN A 77 28.20 -30.84 -21.62
C GLN A 77 28.62 -31.00 -23.09
N ARG A 78 27.81 -30.50 -24.03
CA ARG A 78 28.16 -30.49 -25.47
C ARG A 78 29.41 -29.66 -25.74
N LEU A 79 29.55 -28.48 -25.12
CA LEU A 79 30.77 -27.65 -25.22
C LEU A 79 32.00 -28.38 -24.69
N SER A 80 31.90 -29.07 -23.56
CA SER A 80 33.00 -29.86 -23.00
C SER A 80 33.48 -30.94 -23.98
N ASN A 81 32.54 -31.62 -24.64
CA ASN A 81 32.84 -32.60 -25.68
C ASN A 81 33.53 -31.95 -26.88
N MET A 82 33.08 -30.77 -27.31
CA MET A 82 33.72 -30.02 -28.41
C MET A 82 35.14 -29.58 -28.05
N LYS A 83 35.39 -29.10 -26.82
CA LYS A 83 36.76 -28.78 -26.35
C LYS A 83 37.67 -30.00 -26.40
N SER A 84 37.18 -31.16 -25.96
CA SER A 84 37.94 -32.41 -26.02
C SER A 84 38.31 -32.78 -27.46
N LEU A 85 37.37 -32.65 -28.40
CA LEU A 85 37.63 -32.89 -29.81
C LEU A 85 38.67 -31.91 -30.38
N ILE A 86 38.56 -30.62 -30.08
CA ILE A 86 39.53 -29.60 -30.52
C ILE A 86 40.92 -29.90 -29.99
N ASN A 87 41.05 -30.24 -28.70
CA ASN A 87 42.34 -30.60 -28.11
C ASN A 87 42.95 -31.81 -28.82
N THR A 88 42.12 -32.79 -29.17
CA THR A 88 42.54 -33.96 -29.95
C THR A 88 43.03 -33.55 -31.35
N LEU A 89 42.26 -32.75 -32.09
CA LEU A 89 42.65 -32.26 -33.42
C LEU A 89 43.92 -31.41 -33.39
N ASN A 90 44.09 -30.60 -32.35
CA ASN A 90 45.28 -29.81 -32.11
C ASN A 90 46.51 -30.71 -31.88
N SER A 91 46.35 -31.82 -31.14
CA SER A 91 47.41 -32.82 -30.94
C SER A 91 47.80 -33.59 -32.21
N PHE A 92 46.92 -33.67 -33.21
CA PHE A 92 47.20 -34.23 -34.53
C PHE A 92 47.83 -33.21 -35.51
N GLY A 93 48.13 -31.99 -35.07
CA GLY A 93 48.77 -30.96 -35.90
C GLY A 93 47.80 -30.06 -36.68
N PHE A 94 46.48 -30.19 -36.45
CA PHE A 94 45.46 -29.34 -37.09
C PHE A 94 45.14 -28.06 -36.30
N GLY A 95 46.03 -27.63 -35.40
CA GLY A 95 45.79 -26.52 -34.48
C GLY A 95 45.35 -25.22 -35.13
N SER A 96 46.01 -24.82 -36.22
CA SER A 96 45.69 -23.57 -36.94
C SER A 96 44.30 -23.56 -37.60
N LEU A 97 43.67 -24.72 -37.80
CA LEU A 97 42.32 -24.83 -38.36
C LEU A 97 41.24 -24.76 -37.29
N VAL A 98 41.57 -25.07 -36.03
CA VAL A 98 40.60 -25.18 -34.92
C VAL A 98 40.71 -24.06 -33.88
N THR A 99 41.71 -23.17 -33.99
CA THR A 99 41.90 -22.04 -33.07
C THR A 99 40.67 -21.12 -32.99
N GLY A 100 40.07 -20.76 -34.14
CA GLY A 100 38.84 -19.93 -34.15
C GLY A 100 37.65 -20.62 -33.46
N ILE A 101 37.51 -21.93 -33.65
CA ILE A 101 36.45 -22.72 -33.00
C ILE A 101 36.65 -22.76 -31.48
N ASN A 102 37.91 -22.82 -31.01
CA ASN A 102 38.22 -22.80 -29.59
C ASN A 102 37.83 -21.48 -28.92
N GLU A 103 38.05 -20.34 -29.61
CA GLU A 103 37.62 -19.02 -29.14
C GLU A 103 36.09 -18.92 -29.08
N ASP A 104 35.39 -19.41 -30.10
CA ASP A 104 33.92 -19.41 -30.14
C ASP A 104 33.31 -20.29 -29.04
N ILE A 105 33.91 -21.45 -28.75
CA ILE A 105 33.51 -22.30 -27.63
C ILE A 105 33.68 -21.57 -26.29
N SER A 106 34.80 -20.85 -26.10
CA SER A 106 35.01 -20.08 -24.87
C SER A 106 33.95 -18.99 -24.71
N ARG A 107 33.61 -18.26 -25.79
CA ARG A 107 32.55 -17.25 -25.78
C ARG A 107 31.19 -17.85 -25.46
N PHE A 108 30.87 -19.01 -26.03
CA PHE A 108 29.60 -19.68 -25.78
C PHE A 108 29.49 -20.19 -24.34
N GLU A 109 30.60 -20.63 -23.74
CA GLU A 109 30.64 -20.99 -22.32
C GLU A 109 30.34 -19.80 -21.41
N ASP A 110 30.90 -18.62 -21.72
CA ASP A 110 30.62 -17.41 -20.96
C ASP A 110 29.15 -16.97 -21.07
N VAL A 111 28.56 -17.09 -22.26
CA VAL A 111 27.12 -16.84 -22.47
C VAL A 111 26.27 -17.76 -21.60
N LEU A 112 26.59 -19.07 -21.56
CA LEU A 112 25.87 -20.04 -20.75
C LEU A 112 26.03 -19.80 -19.25
N LYS A 113 27.22 -19.40 -18.78
CA LYS A 113 27.44 -18.98 -17.38
C LYS A 113 26.61 -17.75 -17.02
N ASN A 114 26.56 -16.76 -17.91
CA ASN A 114 25.75 -15.57 -17.72
C ASN A 114 24.26 -15.89 -17.69
N LEU A 115 23.79 -16.83 -18.53
CA LEU A 115 22.42 -17.31 -18.51
C LEU A 115 22.07 -18.02 -17.18
N GLU A 116 22.96 -18.86 -16.67
CA GLU A 116 22.73 -19.54 -15.38
C GLU A 116 22.66 -18.53 -14.23
N LYS A 117 23.55 -17.53 -14.22
CA LYS A 117 23.52 -16.42 -13.26
C LYS A 117 22.24 -15.60 -13.38
N LEU A 118 21.77 -15.35 -14.60
CA LEU A 118 20.51 -14.64 -14.84
C LEU A 118 19.31 -15.40 -14.29
N LYS A 119 19.26 -16.74 -14.46
CA LYS A 119 18.21 -17.58 -13.87
C LYS A 119 18.17 -17.45 -12.35
N LEU A 120 19.31 -17.56 -11.68
CA LEU A 120 19.41 -17.43 -10.23
C LEU A 120 18.99 -16.05 -9.73
N ASN A 121 19.45 -15.00 -10.40
CA ASN A 121 19.06 -13.62 -10.07
C ASN A 121 17.56 -13.40 -10.26
N LEU A 122 16.97 -14.01 -11.29
CA LEU A 122 15.54 -13.90 -11.56
C LEU A 122 14.69 -14.63 -10.52
N ASP A 123 15.10 -15.83 -10.10
CA ASP A 123 14.44 -16.54 -9.00
C ASP A 123 14.51 -15.75 -7.69
N SER A 124 15.65 -15.10 -7.40
CA SER A 124 15.78 -14.19 -6.25
C SER A 124 14.83 -13.00 -6.38
N ALA A 125 14.83 -12.32 -7.52
CA ALA A 125 13.96 -11.17 -7.76
C ALA A 125 12.48 -11.56 -7.59
N ARG A 126 12.06 -12.72 -8.11
CA ARG A 126 10.70 -13.23 -7.95
C ARG A 126 10.31 -13.40 -6.48
N ASN A 127 11.22 -13.91 -5.65
CA ASN A 127 10.95 -14.03 -4.22
C ASN A 127 10.76 -12.65 -3.56
N ASP A 128 11.62 -11.70 -3.89
CA ASP A 128 11.53 -10.32 -3.37
C ASP A 128 10.21 -9.65 -3.81
N PHE A 129 9.81 -9.81 -5.08
CA PHE A 129 8.55 -9.27 -5.59
C PHE A 129 7.32 -9.96 -4.98
N SER A 130 7.39 -11.25 -4.69
CA SER A 130 6.34 -11.97 -3.98
C SER A 130 6.14 -11.44 -2.55
N GLU A 131 7.22 -11.11 -1.86
CA GLU A 131 7.16 -10.49 -0.53
C GLU A 131 6.50 -9.10 -0.60
N ILE A 132 6.95 -8.27 -1.55
CA ILE A 132 6.37 -6.94 -1.80
C ILE A 132 4.87 -7.03 -2.11
N LYS A 133 4.44 -8.01 -2.90
CA LYS A 133 3.03 -8.26 -3.23
C LYS A 133 2.21 -8.60 -1.98
N SER A 134 2.76 -9.42 -1.08
CA SER A 134 2.12 -9.71 0.20
C SER A 134 1.90 -8.44 1.04
N SER A 135 2.91 -7.56 1.09
CA SER A 135 2.77 -6.26 1.79
C SER A 135 1.67 -5.37 1.19
N PHE A 136 1.43 -5.44 -0.12
CA PHE A 136 0.31 -4.69 -0.72
C PHE A 136 -1.07 -5.24 -0.36
N ILE A 137 -1.19 -6.54 -0.07
CA ILE A 137 -2.44 -7.13 0.43
C ILE A 137 -2.76 -6.57 1.83
N GLU A 138 -1.77 -6.53 2.71
CA GLU A 138 -1.92 -5.92 4.04
C GLU A 138 -2.29 -4.43 3.94
N TYR A 139 -1.66 -3.73 3.02
CA TYR A 139 -1.97 -2.33 2.74
C TYR A 139 -3.43 -2.12 2.30
N ASP A 140 -4.01 -2.98 1.45
CA ASP A 140 -5.40 -2.86 1.03
C ASP A 140 -6.37 -3.00 2.21
N VAL A 141 -6.05 -3.90 3.14
CA VAL A 141 -6.81 -4.07 4.40
C VAL A 141 -6.73 -2.80 5.24
N ILE A 142 -5.52 -2.25 5.41
CA ILE A 142 -5.30 -1.00 6.16
C ILE A 142 -6.06 0.16 5.53
N LYS A 143 -5.95 0.35 4.20
CA LYS A 143 -6.65 1.39 3.45
C LYS A 143 -8.16 1.29 3.65
N THR A 144 -8.73 0.09 3.52
CA THR A 144 -10.16 -0.16 3.71
C THR A 144 -10.60 0.16 5.13
N ASN A 145 -9.82 -0.26 6.13
CA ASN A 145 -10.09 0.01 7.54
C ASN A 145 -10.06 1.50 7.86
N ILE A 146 -9.07 2.25 7.34
CA ILE A 146 -8.97 3.70 7.54
C ILE A 146 -10.19 4.41 6.92
N ILE A 147 -10.55 4.07 5.68
CA ILE A 147 -11.72 4.66 5.01
C ILE A 147 -13.00 4.36 5.81
N GLY A 148 -13.16 3.12 6.28
CA GLY A 148 -14.28 2.70 7.12
C GLY A 148 -14.35 3.47 8.43
N PHE A 149 -13.21 3.58 9.13
CA PHE A 149 -13.08 4.33 10.38
C PHE A 149 -13.46 5.81 10.20
N VAL A 150 -12.92 6.48 9.18
CA VAL A 150 -13.24 7.89 8.90
C VAL A 150 -14.73 8.08 8.66
N LYS A 151 -15.37 7.19 7.91
CA LYS A 151 -16.81 7.23 7.65
C LYS A 151 -17.65 7.08 8.93
N ILE A 152 -17.32 6.08 9.76
CA ILE A 152 -18.01 5.83 11.04
C ILE A 152 -17.80 7.01 11.99
N PHE A 153 -16.58 7.53 12.06
CA PHE A 153 -16.24 8.64 12.95
C PHE A 153 -16.96 9.93 12.56
N ARG A 154 -17.09 10.23 11.25
CA ARG A 154 -17.93 11.35 10.77
C ARG A 154 -19.38 11.22 11.23
N LEU A 155 -19.97 10.04 11.05
CA LEU A 155 -21.36 9.78 11.48
C LEU A 155 -21.51 9.92 12.98
N TYR A 156 -20.55 9.41 13.76
CA TYR A 156 -20.53 9.54 15.21
C TYR A 156 -20.49 11.01 15.65
N VAL A 157 -19.59 11.82 15.08
CA VAL A 157 -19.47 13.25 15.43
C VAL A 157 -20.74 14.03 15.08
N LEU A 158 -21.36 13.74 13.93
CA LEU A 158 -22.65 14.33 13.55
C LEU A 158 -23.78 13.90 14.49
N GLY A 159 -23.84 12.62 14.86
CA GLY A 159 -24.82 12.11 15.82
C GLY A 159 -24.68 12.77 17.19
N MET A 160 -23.45 12.91 17.69
CA MET A 160 -23.17 13.61 18.93
C MET A 160 -23.55 15.09 18.86
N MET A 161 -23.31 15.75 17.73
CA MET A 161 -23.71 17.14 17.51
C MET A 161 -25.24 17.30 17.60
N ILE A 162 -26.01 16.44 16.92
CA ILE A 162 -27.49 16.45 16.97
C ILE A 162 -27.99 16.19 18.39
N TYR A 163 -27.42 15.19 19.07
CA TYR A 163 -27.76 14.86 20.45
C TYR A 163 -27.53 16.04 21.39
N SER A 164 -26.36 16.68 21.30
CA SER A 164 -26.02 17.83 22.13
C SER A 164 -26.89 19.05 21.83
N ILE A 165 -27.23 19.32 20.56
CA ILE A 165 -28.18 20.38 20.21
C ILE A 165 -29.55 20.12 20.87
N THR A 166 -30.04 18.89 20.78
CA THR A 166 -31.33 18.48 21.35
C THR A 166 -31.35 18.64 22.88
N LEU A 167 -30.29 18.17 23.55
CA LEU A 167 -30.16 18.25 25.01
C LEU A 167 -30.13 19.71 25.50
N ASN A 168 -29.31 20.55 24.85
CA ASN A 168 -29.24 21.97 25.20
C ASN A 168 -30.55 22.72 24.86
N GLY A 169 -31.25 22.33 23.79
CA GLY A 169 -32.59 22.86 23.49
C GLY A 169 -33.61 22.55 24.59
N LEU A 170 -33.60 21.33 25.14
CA LEU A 170 -34.43 20.96 26.28
C LEU A 170 -34.06 21.74 27.54
N LEU A 171 -32.77 21.89 27.85
CA LEU A 171 -32.30 22.67 28.99
C LEU A 171 -32.70 24.15 28.87
N LEU A 172 -32.63 24.70 27.65
CA LEU A 172 -33.06 26.06 27.35
C LEU A 172 -34.57 26.23 27.59
N TYR A 173 -35.38 25.27 27.11
CA TYR A 173 -36.83 25.27 27.32
C TYR A 173 -37.20 25.20 28.80
N VAL A 174 -36.58 24.28 29.55
CA VAL A 174 -36.79 24.15 31.00
C VAL A 174 -36.34 25.41 31.74
N GLY A 175 -35.18 25.96 31.38
CA GLY A 175 -34.68 27.21 31.94
C GLY A 175 -35.63 28.38 31.70
N TYR A 176 -36.18 28.49 30.49
CA TYR A 176 -37.18 29.49 30.12
C TYR A 176 -38.49 29.33 30.92
N TYR A 177 -38.98 28.09 31.07
CA TYR A 177 -40.17 27.79 31.86
C TYR A 177 -40.02 28.22 33.34
N PHE A 178 -38.89 27.86 33.98
CA PHE A 178 -38.61 28.29 35.36
C PHE A 178 -38.37 29.80 35.48
N PHE A 179 -37.91 30.46 34.42
CA PHE A 179 -37.70 31.91 34.44
C PHE A 179 -39.00 32.71 34.31
N LEU A 180 -39.93 32.29 33.45
CA LEU A 180 -41.17 33.02 33.17
C LEU A 180 -42.34 32.65 34.07
N LYS A 181 -42.56 31.36 34.32
CA LYS A 181 -43.69 30.91 35.15
C LYS A 181 -43.49 31.20 36.64
N SER A 182 -42.30 31.65 37.02
CA SER A 182 -42.00 32.13 38.38
C SER A 182 -42.19 33.64 38.51
N LYS A 183 -42.53 34.33 37.41
CA LYS A 183 -42.87 35.76 37.38
C LYS A 183 -44.39 36.01 37.26
N GLU A 184 -45.16 34.98 36.90
CA GLU A 184 -46.61 34.89 37.13
C GLU A 184 -46.88 34.56 38.59
#